data_AF-A0A0C2T5K9-F1
#
_entry.id   AF-A0A0C2T5K9-F1
#
_cell.length_a   1.000
_cell.length_b   1.000
_cell.length_c   1.000
_cell.angle_alpha   90.00
_cell.angle_beta   90.00
_cell.angle_gamma   90.00
#
_symmetry.space_group_name_H-M   'P 1'
#
loop_
_entity.id
_entity.type
_entity.pdbx_description
1 polymer ?
#
loop_
_entity_poly.entity_id
_entity_poly.type
_entity_poly.pdbx_seq_one_letter_code
_entity_poly.pdbx_strand_id
1 'polypeptide(L)'
;MDYLQDNDEPLDVHGQISSLIQRSGCQIRKLSFRSNRKVHVGAQKDVEELEIHYLQSKDSSIDISSLPKLRFLTFIDAIHKDIEPLANSIITALKSARVPPRNECSASTPISCLERVTVELRYCCEQPKVLKRLLDIADKWPVVIFRTRRS
;
A
#
# COMPACT_ATOMS: atom_id res chain seq x y z
N MET A 1 -8.50 23.86 18.99
CA MET A 1 -7.81 22.59 18.69
C MET A 1 -8.91 21.55 18.55
N ASP A 2 -9.34 21.33 17.31
CA ASP A 2 -10.37 20.34 17.03
C ASP A 2 -9.74 18.96 17.08
N TYR A 3 -10.17 18.17 18.07
CA TYR A 3 -9.86 16.76 18.16
C TYR A 3 -10.39 16.10 16.90
N LEU A 4 -9.48 15.70 15.99
CA LEU A 4 -9.81 14.79 14.90
C LEU A 4 -10.35 13.53 15.54
N GLN A 5 -11.66 13.39 15.50
CA GLN A 5 -12.38 12.20 15.90
C GLN A 5 -11.81 11.07 15.05
N ASP A 6 -11.02 10.20 15.69
CA ASP A 6 -10.54 8.94 15.14
C ASP A 6 -11.78 8.07 14.89
N ASN A 7 -12.47 8.36 13.80
CA ASN A 7 -13.45 7.46 13.25
C ASN A 7 -12.63 6.29 12.69
N ASP A 8 -12.53 5.23 13.49
CA ASP A 8 -11.92 3.94 13.15
C ASP A 8 -12.59 3.24 11.95
N GLU A 9 -13.68 3.82 11.42
CA GLU A 9 -14.40 3.26 10.31
C GLU A 9 -13.55 3.31 9.01
N PRO A 10 -13.36 2.15 8.34
CA PRO A 10 -12.62 2.08 7.10
C PRO A 10 -13.23 3.03 6.05
N LEU A 11 -12.36 3.67 5.27
CA LEU A 11 -12.83 4.40 4.09
C LEU A 11 -13.22 3.39 3.01
N ASP A 12 -14.51 3.12 2.89
CA ASP A 12 -15.08 2.39 1.76
C ASP A 12 -15.33 3.34 0.59
N VAL A 13 -14.48 3.23 -0.43
CA VAL A 13 -14.55 4.04 -1.65
C VAL A 13 -15.31 3.32 -2.77
N HIS A 14 -15.74 2.08 -2.56
CA HIS A 14 -16.28 1.23 -3.61
C HIS A 14 -17.49 1.86 -4.30
N GLY A 15 -18.47 2.34 -3.53
CA GLY A 15 -19.69 2.94 -4.08
C GLY A 15 -19.42 4.20 -4.93
N GLN A 16 -18.51 5.06 -4.48
CA GLN A 16 -18.16 6.30 -5.19
C GLN A 16 -17.47 6.01 -6.53
N ILE A 17 -16.52 5.07 -6.52
CA ILE A 17 -15.79 4.69 -7.74
C ILE A 17 -16.70 3.94 -8.71
N SER A 18 -17.55 3.03 -8.22
CA SER A 18 -18.53 2.32 -9.05
C SER A 18 -19.50 3.28 -9.74
N SER A 19 -20.00 4.30 -9.02
CA SER A 19 -20.85 5.35 -9.61
C SER A 19 -20.11 6.16 -10.69
N LEU A 20 -18.83 6.47 -10.46
CA LEU A 20 -18.01 7.18 -11.45
C LEU A 20 -17.81 6.37 -12.73
N ILE A 21 -17.51 5.08 -12.62
CA ILE A 21 -17.36 4.17 -13.78
C ILE A 21 -18.66 4.11 -14.56
N GLN A 22 -19.80 3.93 -13.87
CA GLN A 22 -21.12 3.87 -14.51
C GLN A 22 -21.46 5.16 -15.28
N ARG A 23 -21.14 6.32 -14.71
CA ARG A 23 -21.46 7.63 -15.33
C ARG A 23 -20.51 8.00 -16.47
N SER A 24 -19.24 7.61 -16.37
CA SER A 24 -18.21 8.00 -17.34
C SER A 24 -18.04 6.98 -18.47
N GLY A 25 -18.43 5.72 -18.25
CA GLY A 25 -18.10 4.61 -19.14
C GLY A 25 -16.60 4.29 -19.16
N CYS A 26 -15.80 4.89 -18.26
CA CYS A 26 -14.36 4.72 -18.23
C CYS A 26 -13.94 3.52 -17.36
N GLN A 27 -12.84 2.88 -17.75
CA GLN A 27 -12.16 1.89 -16.92
C GLN A 27 -11.10 2.58 -16.05
N ILE A 28 -11.15 2.37 -14.74
CA ILE A 28 -10.18 2.93 -13.80
C ILE A 28 -9.07 1.91 -13.56
N ARG A 29 -7.87 2.25 -14.03
CA ARG A 29 -6.67 1.38 -13.90
C ARG A 29 -5.72 1.83 -12.79
N LYS A 30 -5.80 3.08 -12.36
CA LYS A 30 -4.96 3.67 -11.31
C LYS A 30 -5.83 4.37 -10.26
N LEU A 31 -5.57 4.09 -9.00
CA LEU A 31 -6.17 4.76 -7.86
C LEU A 31 -5.08 5.33 -6.95
N SER A 32 -5.29 6.53 -6.44
CA SER A 32 -4.40 7.17 -5.46
C SER A 32 -5.23 7.71 -4.30
N PHE A 33 -4.89 7.30 -3.08
CA PHE A 33 -5.59 7.70 -1.88
C PHE A 33 -4.64 8.39 -0.92
N ARG A 34 -5.14 9.44 -0.27
CA ARG A 34 -4.50 10.03 0.90
C ARG A 34 -5.39 9.76 2.10
N SER A 35 -4.94 8.89 3.01
CA SER A 35 -5.76 8.42 4.10
C SER A 35 -4.92 8.18 5.35
N ASN A 36 -5.49 8.52 6.50
CA ASN A 36 -5.05 8.08 7.83
C ASN A 36 -5.83 6.85 8.33
N ARG A 37 -6.78 6.33 7.54
CA ARG A 37 -7.64 5.19 7.89
C ARG A 37 -7.35 3.98 7.01
N LYS A 38 -7.79 2.80 7.46
CA LYS A 38 -7.87 1.60 6.64
C LYS A 38 -8.69 1.91 5.39
N VAL A 39 -8.16 1.61 4.20
CA VAL A 39 -8.85 1.81 2.93
C VAL A 39 -9.33 0.46 2.43
N HIS A 40 -10.64 0.34 2.18
CA HIS A 40 -11.19 -0.81 1.49
C HIS A 40 -11.50 -0.40 0.04
N VAL A 41 -10.70 -0.92 -0.89
CA VAL A 41 -10.84 -0.56 -2.32
C VAL A 41 -11.99 -1.36 -2.99
N GLY A 42 -12.54 -2.37 -2.31
CA GLY A 42 -13.63 -3.20 -2.81
C GLY A 42 -13.24 -4.04 -4.04
N ALA A 43 -14.22 -4.68 -4.68
CA ALA A 43 -14.02 -5.55 -5.85
C ALA A 43 -13.77 -4.77 -7.16
N GLN A 44 -12.77 -3.89 -7.16
CA GLN A 44 -12.30 -3.15 -8.33
C GLN A 44 -11.40 -4.06 -9.19
N LYS A 45 -12.03 -4.92 -10.00
CA LYS A 45 -11.33 -5.98 -10.76
C LYS A 45 -10.32 -5.47 -11.79
N ASP A 46 -10.41 -4.20 -12.18
CA ASP A 46 -9.64 -3.59 -13.27
C ASP A 46 -8.49 -2.69 -12.81
N VAL A 47 -8.32 -2.50 -11.50
CA VAL A 47 -7.24 -1.67 -10.96
C VAL A 47 -5.92 -2.43 -11.08
N GLU A 48 -4.97 -1.80 -11.78
CA GLU A 48 -3.61 -2.31 -11.99
C GLU A 48 -2.60 -1.58 -11.11
N GLU A 49 -2.88 -0.34 -10.72
CA GLU A 49 -2.00 0.49 -9.91
C GLU A 49 -2.73 1.13 -8.73
N LEU A 50 -2.17 0.99 -7.53
CA LEU A 50 -2.69 1.56 -6.29
C LEU A 50 -1.59 2.34 -5.58
N GLU A 51 -1.84 3.63 -5.35
CA GLU A 51 -0.96 4.50 -4.56
C GLU A 51 -1.67 4.90 -3.26
N ILE A 52 -0.96 4.80 -2.15
CA ILE A 52 -1.51 5.11 -0.83
C ILE A 52 -0.53 6.02 -0.09
N HIS A 53 -1.00 7.24 0.14
CA HIS A 53 -0.34 8.26 0.92
C HIS A 53 -0.79 8.15 2.37
N TYR A 54 0.10 7.63 3.22
CA TYR A 54 -0.14 7.49 4.64
C TYR A 54 -0.01 8.83 5.35
N LEU A 55 -1.03 9.15 6.14
CA LEU A 55 -1.03 10.23 7.10
C LEU A 55 -1.02 9.61 8.51
N GLN A 56 0.17 9.27 9.03
CA GLN A 56 0.42 9.14 10.48
C GLN A 56 -0.48 8.18 11.29
N SER A 57 -0.94 7.06 10.72
CA SER A 57 -1.74 6.08 11.48
C SER A 57 -0.95 4.85 11.88
N LYS A 58 -1.09 4.44 13.14
CA LYS A 58 -0.42 3.26 13.72
C LYS A 58 -1.05 1.93 13.26
N ASP A 59 -2.27 1.97 12.70
CA ASP A 59 -3.10 0.77 12.46
C ASP A 59 -3.64 0.65 11.03
N SER A 60 -3.00 1.33 10.09
CA SER A 60 -3.49 1.43 8.72
C SER A 60 -3.07 0.22 7.87
N SER A 61 -3.82 -0.88 7.98
CA SER A 61 -3.68 -2.07 7.11
C SER A 61 -4.44 -1.90 5.79
N ILE A 62 -3.90 -2.44 4.69
CA ILE A 62 -4.58 -2.51 3.40
C ILE A 62 -4.82 -3.98 3.06
N ASP A 63 -6.06 -4.30 2.70
CA ASP A 63 -6.36 -5.56 2.05
C ASP A 63 -6.50 -5.35 0.54
N ILE A 64 -5.62 -6.01 -0.21
CA ILE A 64 -5.60 -5.99 -1.68
C ILE A 64 -6.12 -7.31 -2.29
N SER A 65 -6.65 -8.22 -1.48
CA SER A 65 -7.15 -9.53 -1.93
C SER A 65 -8.25 -9.41 -2.99
N SER A 66 -9.00 -8.30 -2.98
CA SER A 66 -10.07 -7.99 -3.92
C SER A 66 -9.61 -7.34 -5.23
N LEU A 67 -8.30 -7.18 -5.43
CA LEU A 67 -7.69 -6.52 -6.60
C LEU A 67 -6.91 -7.53 -7.46
N PRO A 68 -7.60 -8.40 -8.22
CA PRO A 68 -6.98 -9.53 -8.93
C PRO A 68 -6.00 -9.10 -10.05
N LYS A 69 -6.13 -7.88 -10.57
CA LYS A 69 -5.25 -7.33 -11.62
C LYS A 69 -4.20 -6.36 -11.08
N LEU A 70 -4.07 -6.20 -9.76
CA LEU A 70 -3.10 -5.28 -9.19
C LEU A 70 -1.67 -5.72 -9.52
N ARG A 71 -0.91 -4.83 -10.17
CA ARG A 71 0.48 -5.04 -10.58
C ARG A 71 1.45 -4.14 -9.84
N PHE A 72 1.01 -2.92 -9.52
CA PHE A 72 1.83 -1.90 -8.91
C PHE A 72 1.16 -1.38 -7.65
N LEU A 73 1.86 -1.50 -6.51
CA LEU A 73 1.43 -0.93 -5.24
C LEU A 73 2.49 0.06 -4.76
N THR A 74 2.07 1.27 -4.39
CA THR A 74 2.98 2.30 -3.88
C THR A 74 2.52 2.79 -2.52
N PHE A 75 3.39 2.69 -1.53
CA PHE A 75 3.24 3.29 -0.21
C PHE A 75 4.03 4.60 -0.18
N ILE A 76 3.40 5.71 0.18
CA ILE A 76 4.05 7.01 0.32
C ILE A 76 3.84 7.48 1.75
N ASP A 77 4.92 7.66 2.50
CA ASP A 77 4.84 8.06 3.92
C ASP A 77 5.86 9.14 4.26
N ALA A 78 5.52 9.99 5.23
CA ALA A 78 6.41 11.02 5.77
C ALA A 78 7.04 10.52 7.08
N ILE A 79 8.34 10.24 7.05
CA ILE A 79 9.02 9.70 8.22
C ILE A 79 9.29 10.81 9.22
N HIS A 80 8.56 10.75 10.33
CA HIS A 80 8.83 11.59 11.49
C HIS A 80 9.30 10.82 12.73
N LYS A 81 8.78 9.61 13.05
CA LYS A 81 9.17 8.92 14.30
C LYS A 81 9.12 7.38 14.32
N ASP A 82 8.28 6.71 13.52
CA ASP A 82 8.12 5.24 13.58
C ASP A 82 7.79 4.66 12.19
N ILE A 83 8.42 3.53 11.85
CA ILE A 83 8.25 2.82 10.57
C ILE A 83 7.57 1.46 10.73
N GLU A 84 7.34 0.99 11.96
CA GLU A 84 6.72 -0.32 12.22
C GLU A 84 5.31 -0.44 11.63
N PRO A 85 4.43 0.58 11.75
CA PRO A 85 3.11 0.53 11.11
C PRO A 85 3.22 0.31 9.61
N LEU A 86 4.10 1.05 8.93
CA LEU A 86 4.34 0.92 7.49
C LEU A 86 4.87 -0.47 7.13
N ALA A 87 5.85 -0.97 7.90
CA ALA A 87 6.43 -2.31 7.70
C ALA A 87 5.35 -3.41 7.81
N ASN A 88 4.47 -3.32 8.81
CA ASN A 88 3.38 -4.27 9.00
C ASN A 88 2.35 -4.21 7.87
N SER A 89 2.05 -3.01 7.35
CA SER A 89 1.15 -2.84 6.20
C SER A 89 1.73 -3.43 4.92
N ILE A 90 3.03 -3.25 4.67
CA ILE A 90 3.72 -3.87 3.53
C ILE A 90 3.65 -5.40 3.65
N ILE A 91 3.99 -5.96 4.81
CA ILE A 91 3.95 -7.42 5.04
C ILE A 91 2.53 -7.96 4.85
N THR A 92 1.52 -7.24 5.36
CA THR A 92 0.11 -7.63 5.22
C THR A 92 -0.32 -7.64 3.76
N ALA A 93 0.03 -6.61 2.99
CA ALA A 93 -0.27 -6.54 1.56
C ALA A 93 0.43 -7.66 0.79
N LEU A 94 1.72 -7.93 1.04
CA LEU A 94 2.47 -9.01 0.41
C LEU A 94 1.86 -10.39 0.70
N LYS A 95 1.45 -10.64 1.95
CA LYS A 95 0.77 -11.87 2.35
C LYS A 95 -0.62 -12.00 1.73
N SER A 96 -1.41 -10.92 1.71
CA SER A 96 -2.74 -10.90 1.08
C SER A 96 -2.65 -11.20 -0.42
N ALA A 97 -1.65 -10.62 -1.08
CA ALA A 97 -1.32 -10.95 -2.47
C ALA A 97 -0.69 -12.34 -2.64
N ARG A 98 -0.36 -13.08 -1.58
CA ARG A 98 0.34 -14.39 -1.68
C ARG A 98 1.68 -14.29 -2.41
N VAL A 99 2.40 -13.17 -2.26
CA VAL A 99 3.74 -13.02 -2.83
C VAL A 99 4.72 -13.86 -2.00
N PRO A 100 5.35 -14.89 -2.59
CA PRO A 100 6.29 -15.71 -1.85
C PRO A 100 7.54 -14.89 -1.48
N PRO A 101 8.08 -15.07 -0.27
CA PRO A 101 9.41 -14.57 0.05
C PRO A 101 10.47 -15.30 -0.80
N ARG A 102 11.65 -14.70 -0.94
CA ARG A 102 12.75 -15.17 -1.80
C ARG A 102 13.12 -16.64 -1.57
N ASN A 103 13.07 -17.09 -0.33
CA ASN A 103 13.40 -18.46 0.09
C ASN A 103 12.30 -19.50 -0.24
N GLU A 104 11.10 -19.05 -0.60
CA GLU A 104 9.93 -19.90 -0.91
C GLU A 104 9.52 -19.81 -2.38
N CYS A 105 10.29 -19.10 -3.22
CA CYS A 105 10.08 -19.01 -4.66
C CYS A 105 10.32 -20.38 -5.34
N SER A 106 9.34 -21.27 -5.26
CA SER A 106 9.25 -22.49 -6.07
C SER A 106 8.43 -22.22 -7.32
N ALA A 107 8.77 -22.86 -8.45
CA ALA A 107 8.19 -22.60 -9.77
C ALA A 107 6.69 -22.93 -9.92
N SER A 108 5.99 -23.36 -8.86
CA SER A 108 4.64 -23.95 -8.92
C SER A 108 3.57 -23.19 -8.13
N THR A 109 3.90 -22.11 -7.42
CA THR A 109 2.89 -21.32 -6.69
C THR A 109 2.34 -20.24 -7.61
N PRO A 110 1.00 -20.05 -7.72
CA PRO A 110 0.43 -18.96 -8.51
C PRO A 110 0.95 -17.63 -7.96
N ILE A 111 1.85 -17.00 -8.71
CA ILE A 111 2.41 -15.71 -8.38
C ILE A 111 1.27 -14.72 -8.56
N SER A 112 0.99 -13.95 -7.52
CA SER A 112 0.12 -12.78 -7.63
C SER A 112 0.57 -11.90 -8.80
N CYS A 113 -0.35 -11.15 -9.42
CA CYS A 113 0.01 -10.21 -10.48
C CYS A 113 0.90 -9.05 -9.99
N LEU A 114 1.18 -8.95 -8.67
CA LEU A 114 1.95 -7.88 -8.06
C LEU A 114 3.42 -7.96 -8.47
N GLU A 115 3.74 -7.23 -9.53
CA GLU A 115 5.07 -7.11 -10.11
C GLU A 115 5.98 -6.23 -9.26
N ARG A 116 5.43 -5.23 -8.55
CA ARG A 116 6.22 -4.27 -7.78
C ARG A 116 5.45 -3.66 -6.63
N VAL A 117 6.13 -3.57 -5.48
CA VAL A 117 5.74 -2.77 -4.33
C VAL A 117 6.77 -1.67 -4.13
N THR A 118 6.39 -0.41 -4.37
CA THR A 118 7.26 0.74 -4.13
C THR A 118 6.95 1.32 -2.76
N VAL A 119 7.99 1.62 -1.99
CA VAL A 119 7.86 2.32 -0.71
C VAL A 119 8.66 3.61 -0.82
N GLU A 120 7.95 4.73 -0.97
CA GLU A 120 8.51 6.07 -1.02
C GLU A 120 8.44 6.73 0.35
N LEU A 121 9.61 6.99 0.91
CA LEU A 121 9.77 7.62 2.20
C LEU A 121 10.20 9.07 2.04
N ARG A 122 9.36 9.98 2.53
CA ARG A 122 9.60 11.43 2.50
C ARG A 122 10.16 11.90 3.84
N TYR A 123 11.24 12.68 3.82
CA TYR A 123 11.89 13.17 5.05
C TYR A 123 12.34 14.63 4.91
N CYS A 124 12.19 15.41 5.98
CA CYS A 124 12.47 16.85 5.97
C CYS A 124 13.87 17.21 6.51
N CYS A 125 14.42 16.41 7.43
CA CYS A 125 15.62 16.77 8.20
C CYS A 125 16.77 15.78 7.99
N GLU A 126 16.69 14.59 8.59
CA GLU A 126 17.71 13.54 8.51
C GLU A 126 17.15 12.31 7.80
N GLN A 127 18.01 11.61 7.05
CA GLN A 127 17.63 10.30 6.52
C GLN A 127 17.36 9.37 7.73
N PRO A 128 16.20 8.70 7.76
CA PRO A 128 15.83 7.95 8.94
C PRO A 128 16.83 6.82 9.21
N LYS A 129 17.43 6.84 10.41
CA LYS A 129 18.31 5.75 10.88
C LYS A 129 17.58 4.40 10.93
N VAL A 130 16.25 4.43 11.04
CA VAL A 130 15.37 3.26 11.12
C VAL A 130 14.94 2.82 9.71
N LEU A 131 15.91 2.46 8.87
CA LEU A 131 15.68 1.85 7.54
C LEU A 131 15.93 0.34 7.55
N LYS A 132 16.60 -0.18 8.59
CA LYS A 132 17.03 -1.59 8.65
C LYS A 132 15.85 -2.57 8.47
N ARG A 133 14.75 -2.34 9.18
CA ARG A 133 13.57 -3.21 9.08
C ARG A 133 12.94 -3.22 7.69
N LEU A 134 12.88 -2.06 7.04
CA LEU A 134 12.40 -1.95 5.68
C LEU A 134 13.36 -2.68 4.72
N LEU A 135 14.67 -2.47 4.85
CA LEU A 135 15.68 -3.19 4.07
C LEU A 135 15.55 -4.72 4.22
N ASP A 136 15.36 -5.22 5.44
CA ASP A 136 15.11 -6.65 5.69
C ASP A 136 13.89 -7.17 4.91
N ILE A 137 12.85 -6.33 4.75
CA ILE A 137 11.66 -6.66 3.94
C ILE A 137 12.00 -6.72 2.45
N ALA A 138 12.79 -5.78 1.88
CA ALA A 138 13.20 -5.88 0.47
C ALA A 138 14.12 -7.05 0.19
N ASP A 139 15.02 -7.37 1.11
CA ASP A 139 15.89 -8.53 0.98
C ASP A 139 15.06 -9.82 0.95
N LYS A 140 14.02 -9.88 1.79
CA LYS A 140 13.10 -11.01 1.85
C LYS A 140 12.10 -11.08 0.69
N TRP A 141 11.60 -9.95 0.17
CA TRP A 141 10.64 -9.90 -0.93
C TRP A 141 11.19 -9.09 -2.11
N PRO A 142 11.61 -9.75 -3.21
CA PRO A 142 12.30 -9.10 -4.32
C PRO A 142 11.43 -8.10 -5.10
N VAL A 143 10.10 -8.15 -4.94
CA VAL A 143 9.17 -7.19 -5.55
C VAL A 143 9.16 -5.83 -4.83
N VAL A 144 9.73 -5.73 -3.63
CA VAL A 144 9.72 -4.51 -2.82
C VAL A 144 10.91 -3.63 -3.17
N ILE A 145 10.65 -2.36 -3.50
CA ILE A 145 11.65 -1.36 -3.87
C ILE A 145 11.49 -0.15 -2.96
N PHE A 146 12.59 0.25 -2.30
CA PHE A 146 12.63 1.44 -1.46
C PHE A 146 13.14 2.65 -2.23
N ARG A 147 12.44 3.78 -2.05
CA ARG A 147 12.87 5.09 -2.51
C ARG A 147 12.79 6.04 -1.34
N THR A 148 13.81 6.88 -1.19
CA THR A 148 13.77 7.97 -0.22
C THR A 148 13.81 9.28 -0.99
N ARG A 149 13.01 10.25 -0.56
CA ARG A 149 12.93 11.56 -1.19
C ARG A 149 12.98 12.64 -0.10
N ARG A 150 13.83 13.64 -0.32
CA ARG A 150 13.83 14.83 0.53
C ARG A 150 12.59 15.67 0.20
N SER A 151 11.80 16.00 1.21
CA SER A 151 10.62 16.89 1.09
C SER A 151 11.03 18.35 0.97
#